data_AF-A0A4Q2VZK1-F1
#
_entry.id   AF-A0A4Q2VZK1-F1
#
_cell.length_a   1.000
_cell.length_b   1.000
_cell.length_c   1.000
_cell.angle_alpha   90.00
_cell.angle_beta   90.00
_cell.angle_gamma   90.00
#
_symmetry.space_group_name_H-M   'P 1'
#
loop_
_entity.id
_entity.type
_entity.pdbx_description
1 polymer ?
#
loop_
_entity_poly.entity_id
_entity_poly.type
_entity_poly.pdbx_seq_one_letter_code
_entity_poly.pdbx_strand_id
1 'polypeptide(L)'
;MEMALRCDANSIEVDALQCCGDDLIHAVVAIGVGRPSPAIVLEPKHDDVLESTEKTRELQLKVLQRITPFHRRRYKHERIEDVNLIFVVPQRSLPRTDTKGNIRRSKVEGQFKQKLDEMFK
;
A
#
# COMPACT_ATOMS: atom_id res chain seq x y z
N MET A 1 7.28 5.16 27.29
CA MET A 1 7.69 4.00 26.48
C MET A 1 6.67 3.89 25.34
N GLU A 2 6.80 4.72 24.30
CA GLU A 2 5.69 5.04 23.36
C GLU A 2 6.04 4.73 21.90
N MET A 3 7.12 3.98 21.66
CA MET A 3 7.63 3.67 20.31
C MET A 3 7.27 2.25 19.83
N ALA A 4 6.72 1.40 20.69
CA ALA A 4 6.50 -0.03 20.40
C ALA A 4 5.23 -0.32 19.57
N LEU A 5 4.46 0.70 19.17
CA LEU A 5 3.19 0.55 18.44
C LEU A 5 3.13 1.37 17.15
N ARG A 6 4.23 2.02 16.75
CA ARG A 6 4.27 2.78 15.50
C ARG A 6 4.67 1.86 14.37
N CYS A 7 3.70 1.54 13.53
CA CYS A 7 3.95 0.88 12.26
C CYS A 7 4.85 1.77 11.39
N ASP A 8 6.06 1.28 11.06
CA ASP A 8 6.96 2.00 10.17
C ASP A 8 6.51 1.88 8.71
N ALA A 9 5.73 2.87 8.28
CA ALA A 9 5.25 3.02 6.92
C ALA A 9 6.38 2.97 5.88
N ASN A 10 7.54 3.56 6.17
CA ASN A 10 8.64 3.60 5.21
C ASN A 10 9.22 2.19 4.99
N SER A 11 9.39 1.41 6.05
CA SER A 11 9.87 0.04 5.90
C SER A 11 8.88 -0.83 5.11
N ILE A 12 7.57 -0.64 5.27
CA ILE A 12 6.55 -1.35 4.46
C ILE A 12 6.67 -0.99 2.98
N GLU A 13 6.83 0.30 2.69
CA GLU A 13 6.95 0.82 1.31
C GLU A 13 8.22 0.30 0.62
N VAL A 14 9.35 0.31 1.35
CA VAL A 14 10.63 -0.23 0.85
C VAL A 14 10.53 -1.73 0.58
N ASP A 15 9.99 -2.50 1.53
CA ASP A 15 9.81 -3.96 1.35
C ASP A 15 8.92 -4.26 0.14
N ALA A 16 7.82 -3.53 -0.02
CA ALA A 16 6.93 -3.68 -1.17
C ALA A 16 7.64 -3.39 -2.49
N LEU A 17 8.42 -2.30 -2.57
CA LEU A 17 9.21 -1.97 -3.77
C LEU A 17 10.32 -2.99 -4.04
N GLN A 18 10.99 -3.51 -3.02
CA GLN A 18 12.00 -4.55 -3.21
C GLN A 18 11.39 -5.86 -3.75
N CYS A 19 10.18 -6.21 -3.33
CA CYS A 19 9.53 -7.47 -3.73
C CYS A 19 8.81 -7.38 -5.09
N CYS A 20 8.30 -6.20 -5.43
CA CYS A 20 7.34 -6.01 -6.51
C CYS A 20 7.78 -4.93 -7.53
N GLY A 21 8.83 -4.17 -7.24
CA GLY A 21 9.22 -2.98 -7.99
C GLY A 21 9.88 -3.26 -9.34
N ASP A 22 10.32 -4.49 -9.58
CA ASP A 22 10.93 -4.88 -10.85
C ASP A 22 9.86 -5.03 -11.95
N ASP A 23 8.70 -5.61 -11.64
CA ASP A 23 7.72 -6.04 -12.64
C ASP A 23 6.25 -5.72 -12.31
N LEU A 24 5.87 -5.53 -11.04
CA LEU A 24 4.46 -5.36 -10.65
C LEU A 24 4.07 -3.90 -10.36
N ILE A 25 4.88 -3.19 -9.56
CA ILE A 25 4.52 -1.87 -9.05
C ILE A 25 5.53 -0.80 -9.48
N HIS A 26 5.02 0.38 -9.84
CA HIS A 26 5.83 1.56 -10.12
C HIS A 26 6.10 2.38 -8.85
N ALA A 27 5.07 2.53 -8.00
CA ALA A 27 5.16 3.28 -6.77
C ALA A 27 4.18 2.74 -5.73
N VAL A 28 4.45 3.00 -4.45
CA VAL A 28 3.60 2.56 -3.34
C VAL A 28 3.70 3.54 -2.17
N VAL A 29 2.64 3.62 -1.39
CA VAL A 29 2.59 4.36 -0.13
C VAL A 29 1.76 3.59 0.88
N ALA A 30 2.25 3.47 2.11
CA ALA A 30 1.52 2.88 3.22
C ALA A 30 0.65 3.94 3.91
N ILE A 31 -0.59 3.57 4.23
CA ILE A 31 -1.62 4.38 4.87
C ILE A 31 -2.31 3.57 6.00
N GLY A 32 -3.24 4.19 6.73
CA GLY A 32 -4.01 3.52 7.78
C GLY A 32 -3.61 3.95 9.19
N VAL A 33 -3.22 5.22 9.37
CA VAL A 33 -2.81 5.74 10.67
C VAL A 33 -3.96 5.62 11.68
N GLY A 34 -3.72 4.98 12.82
CA GLY A 34 -4.74 4.78 13.86
C GLY A 34 -5.77 3.69 13.55
N ARG A 35 -5.52 2.83 12.55
CA ARG A 35 -6.36 1.66 12.22
C ARG A 35 -5.71 0.38 12.76
N PRO A 36 -6.47 -0.72 12.93
CA PRO A 36 -5.94 -2.00 13.43
C PRO A 36 -4.83 -2.62 12.57
N SER A 37 -4.75 -2.24 11.29
CA SER A 37 -3.79 -2.75 10.32
C SER A 37 -3.44 -1.67 9.30
N PRO A 38 -2.19 -1.63 8.80
CA PRO A 38 -1.85 -0.78 7.66
C PRO A 38 -2.53 -1.26 6.38
N ALA A 39 -2.62 -0.35 5.42
CA ALA A 39 -2.98 -0.62 4.03
C ALA A 39 -1.94 0.03 3.11
N ILE A 40 -1.87 -0.42 1.85
CA ILE A 40 -1.02 0.21 0.83
C ILE A 40 -1.85 0.72 -0.34
N VAL A 41 -1.45 1.85 -0.89
CA VAL A 41 -1.91 2.34 -2.19
C VAL A 41 -0.74 2.27 -3.15
N LEU A 42 -0.93 1.58 -4.27
CA LEU A 42 0.12 1.35 -5.26
C LEU A 42 -0.30 1.84 -6.65
N GLU A 43 0.69 2.29 -7.39
CA GLU A 43 0.64 2.53 -8.83
C GLU A 43 1.25 1.31 -9.53
N PRO A 44 0.57 0.67 -10.49
CA PRO A 44 1.13 -0.48 -11.19
C PRO A 44 2.23 -0.07 -12.16
N LYS A 45 3.04 -1.05 -12.62
CA LYS A 45 3.97 -0.83 -13.74
C LYS A 45 3.25 -0.53 -15.05
N HIS A 46 2.10 -1.14 -15.25
CA HIS A 46 1.28 -1.01 -16.44
C HIS A 46 -0.18 -0.84 -16.03
N ASP A 47 -0.86 0.15 -16.62
CA ASP A 47 -2.26 0.48 -16.28
C ASP A 47 -3.27 -0.49 -16.89
N ASP A 48 -2.84 -1.44 -17.73
CA ASP A 48 -3.70 -2.49 -18.30
C ASP A 48 -4.34 -3.37 -17.22
N VAL A 49 -3.71 -3.45 -16.05
CA VAL A 49 -4.25 -4.14 -14.86
C VAL A 49 -5.54 -3.50 -14.34
N LEU A 50 -5.81 -2.23 -14.68
CA LEU A 50 -7.01 -1.50 -14.29
C LEU A 50 -8.17 -1.63 -15.28
N GLU A 51 -7.96 -2.31 -16.42
CA GLU A 51 -9.00 -2.51 -17.45
C GLU A 51 -10.15 -3.40 -16.96
N SER A 52 -9.88 -4.30 -16.00
CA SER A 52 -10.91 -5.15 -15.40
C SER A 52 -10.66 -5.38 -13.91
N THR A 53 -11.75 -5.65 -13.19
CA THR A 53 -11.72 -6.01 -11.77
C THR A 53 -10.91 -7.29 -11.52
N GLU A 54 -10.95 -8.25 -12.45
CA GLU A 54 -10.19 -9.50 -12.38
C GLU A 54 -8.68 -9.24 -12.46
N LYS A 55 -8.22 -8.47 -13.44
CA LYS A 55 -6.79 -8.12 -13.57
C LYS A 55 -6.28 -7.33 -12.37
N THR A 56 -7.09 -6.38 -11.88
CA THR A 56 -6.76 -5.62 -10.67
C THR A 56 -6.63 -6.57 -9.47
N ARG A 57 -7.55 -7.53 -9.34
CA ARG A 57 -7.53 -8.51 -8.25
C ARG A 57 -6.33 -9.44 -8.33
N GLU A 58 -5.96 -9.89 -9.53
CA GLU A 58 -4.75 -10.68 -9.75
C GLU A 58 -3.48 -9.94 -9.32
N LEU A 59 -3.37 -8.65 -9.66
CA LEU A 59 -2.25 -7.83 -9.21
C LEU A 59 -2.20 -7.73 -7.68
N GLN A 60 -3.33 -7.42 -7.03
CA GLN A 60 -3.40 -7.32 -5.57
C GLN A 60 -2.97 -8.65 -4.91
N LEU A 61 -3.44 -9.78 -5.42
CA LEU A 61 -3.08 -11.11 -4.91
C LEU A 61 -1.58 -11.41 -5.09
N LYS A 62 -1.01 -11.11 -6.27
CA LYS A 62 0.43 -11.27 -6.52
C LYS A 62 1.27 -10.40 -5.59
N VAL A 63 0.87 -9.14 -5.38
CA VAL A 63 1.55 -8.23 -4.45
C VAL A 63 1.47 -8.80 -3.03
N LEU A 64 0.28 -9.20 -2.56
CA LEU A 64 0.11 -9.80 -1.24
C LEU A 64 1.01 -11.03 -1.06
N GLN A 65 1.03 -11.92 -2.04
CA GLN A 65 1.85 -13.13 -2.02
C GLN A 65 3.34 -12.80 -1.86
N ARG A 66 3.84 -11.78 -2.57
CA ARG A 66 5.26 -11.40 -2.52
C ARG A 66 5.68 -10.68 -1.24
N ILE A 67 4.81 -9.85 -0.66
CA ILE A 67 5.11 -9.14 0.59
C ILE A 67 4.90 -10.02 1.84
N THR A 68 4.08 -11.08 1.75
CA THR A 68 3.74 -11.98 2.88
C THR A 68 4.95 -12.49 3.67
N PRO A 69 6.05 -12.97 3.05
CA PRO A 69 7.21 -13.45 3.80
C PRO A 69 7.83 -12.41 4.74
N PHE A 70 7.78 -11.13 4.38
CA PHE A 70 8.28 -10.03 5.20
C PHE A 70 7.30 -9.64 6.30
N HIS A 71 6.00 -9.55 5.98
CA HIS A 71 4.98 -9.25 6.99
C HIS A 71 4.87 -10.34 8.07
N ARG A 72 5.13 -11.63 7.75
CA ARG A 72 5.18 -12.71 8.75
C ARG A 72 6.19 -12.46 9.88
N ARG A 73 7.23 -11.67 9.63
CA ARG A 73 8.28 -11.32 10.62
C ARG A 73 7.92 -10.09 11.48
N ARG A 74 6.87 -9.35 11.11
CA ARG A 74 6.39 -8.15 11.83
C ARG A 74 5.34 -8.47 12.89
N TYR A 75 5.03 -7.53 13.77
CA TYR A 75 3.90 -7.67 14.70
C TYR A 75 2.58 -7.69 13.94
N LYS A 76 1.56 -8.40 14.44
CA LYS A 76 0.26 -8.55 13.77
C LYS A 76 -0.34 -7.22 13.29
N HIS A 77 -0.25 -6.17 14.11
CA HIS A 77 -0.79 -4.83 13.81
C HIS A 77 0.00 -4.06 12.74
N GLU A 78 1.11 -4.61 12.24
CA GLU A 78 1.94 -4.02 11.18
C GLU A 78 1.90 -4.85 9.88
N ARG A 79 1.01 -5.84 9.82
CA ARG A 79 0.94 -6.77 8.68
C ARG A 79 -0.12 -6.36 7.70
N ILE A 80 0.14 -6.60 6.43
CA ILE A 80 -0.87 -6.56 5.38
C ILE A 80 -1.15 -8.02 5.05
N GLU A 81 -2.24 -8.56 5.60
CA GLU A 81 -2.64 -9.97 5.45
C GLU A 81 -3.90 -10.14 4.58
N ASP A 82 -4.60 -9.05 4.27
CA ASP A 82 -5.78 -9.04 3.41
C ASP A 82 -5.51 -8.24 2.13
N VAL A 83 -5.88 -8.83 1.01
CA VAL A 83 -5.86 -8.25 -0.33
C VAL A 83 -6.74 -6.99 -0.46
N ASN A 84 -7.77 -6.86 0.38
CA ASN A 84 -8.62 -5.67 0.45
C ASN A 84 -7.89 -4.45 1.03
N LEU A 85 -6.76 -4.65 1.72
CA LEU A 85 -5.88 -3.58 2.21
C LEU A 85 -4.88 -3.10 1.14
N ILE A 86 -5.02 -3.57 -0.10
CA ILE A 86 -4.16 -3.20 -1.22
C ILE A 86 -5.00 -2.44 -2.24
N PHE A 87 -4.79 -1.13 -2.33
CA PHE A 87 -5.48 -0.27 -3.28
C PHE A 87 -4.62 -0.05 -4.51
N VAL A 88 -5.16 -0.32 -5.70
CA VAL A 88 -4.50 -0.04 -6.98
C VAL A 88 -5.08 1.25 -7.55
N VAL A 89 -4.22 2.18 -7.95
CA VAL A 89 -4.59 3.44 -8.61
C VAL A 89 -3.82 3.59 -9.92
N PRO A 90 -4.31 4.42 -10.88
CA PRO A 90 -3.59 4.65 -12.13
C PRO A 90 -2.16 5.12 -11.91
N GLN A 91 -1.28 4.76 -12.84
CA GLN A 91 0.10 5.17 -12.78
C GLN A 91 0.20 6.70 -12.76
N ARG A 92 1.13 7.21 -11.93
CA ARG A 92 1.33 8.65 -11.67
C ARG A 92 0.14 9.40 -11.06
N SER A 93 -0.92 8.73 -10.59
CA SER A 93 -2.07 9.41 -9.97
C SER A 93 -1.86 9.76 -8.50
N LEU A 94 -0.86 9.20 -7.82
CA LEU A 94 -0.60 9.54 -6.42
C LEU A 94 -0.12 11.00 -6.31
N PRO A 95 -0.64 11.77 -5.33
CA PRO A 95 -0.26 13.16 -5.12
C PRO A 95 1.22 13.24 -4.74
N ARG A 96 2.01 13.96 -5.54
CA ARG A 96 3.45 14.16 -5.30
C ARG A 96 3.75 15.59 -4.83
N THR A 97 4.95 15.81 -4.29
CA THR A 97 5.48 17.15 -4.03
C THR A 97 6.01 17.74 -5.34
N ASP A 98 5.73 19.02 -5.58
CA ASP A 98 6.12 19.71 -6.82
C ASP A 98 7.63 19.77 -7.05
N THR A 99 8.43 19.70 -5.98
CA THR A 99 9.90 19.80 -6.05
C THR A 99 10.58 18.44 -6.19
N LYS A 100 10.39 17.53 -5.22
CA LYS A 100 11.13 16.26 -5.13
C LYS A 100 10.40 15.06 -5.75
N GLY A 101 9.16 15.22 -6.21
CA GLY A 101 8.36 14.12 -6.74
C GLY A 101 7.94 13.07 -5.70
N ASN A 102 8.19 13.30 -4.40
CA ASN A 102 7.85 12.37 -3.34
C ASN A 102 6.33 12.25 -3.17
N ILE A 103 5.82 11.05 -2.96
CA ILE A 103 4.40 10.83 -2.66
C ILE A 103 4.06 11.50 -1.33
N ARG A 104 2.97 12.28 -1.32
CA ARG A 104 2.44 12.98 -0.15
C ARG A 104 1.50 12.06 0.62
N ARG A 105 2.06 11.20 1.47
CA ARG A 105 1.30 10.22 2.29
C ARG A 105 0.09 10.83 3.00
N SER A 106 0.23 12.01 3.60
CA SER A 106 -0.88 12.69 4.29
C SER A 106 -2.06 13.06 3.37
N LYS A 107 -1.79 13.39 2.10
CA LYS A 107 -2.85 13.63 1.11
C LYS A 107 -3.53 12.32 0.70
N VAL A 108 -2.77 11.24 0.52
CA VAL A 108 -3.31 9.92 0.19
C VAL A 108 -4.16 9.39 1.34
N GLU A 109 -3.69 9.51 2.57
CA GLU A 109 -4.44 9.16 3.79
C GLU A 109 -5.80 9.86 3.82
N GLY A 110 -5.83 11.17 3.50
CA GLY A 110 -7.08 11.93 3.39
C GLY A 110 -8.02 11.43 2.29
N GLN A 111 -7.48 11.09 1.11
CA GLN A 111 -8.26 10.57 -0.02
C GLN A 111 -8.87 9.19 0.25
N PHE A 112 -8.19 8.36 1.04
CA PHE A 112 -8.63 6.99 1.35
C PHE A 112 -9.28 6.85 2.72
N LYS A 113 -9.38 7.92 3.51
CA LYS A 113 -9.94 7.91 4.87
C LYS A 113 -11.29 7.21 4.92
N GLN A 114 -12.23 7.57 4.05
CA GLN A 114 -13.56 6.97 4.05
C GLN A 114 -13.52 5.46 3.76
N LYS A 115 -12.75 5.04 2.75
CA LYS A 115 -12.59 3.61 2.40
C LYS A 115 -11.96 2.81 3.55
N LEU A 116 -10.94 3.38 4.19
CA LEU A 116 -10.31 2.79 5.37
C LEU A 116 -11.31 2.66 6.52
N ASP A 117 -12.03 3.73 6.83
CA ASP A 117 -13.00 3.75 7.92
C ASP A 117 -14.14 2.75 7.68
N GLU A 118 -14.56 2.52 6.43
CA GLU A 118 -15.57 1.51 6.07
C GLU A 118 -15.07 0.06 6.23
N MET A 119 -13.79 -0.21 5.97
CA MET A 119 -13.21 -1.56 6.13
C MET A 119 -13.03 -1.99 7.58
N PHE A 120 -12.81 -1.05 8.50
CA PHE A 120 -12.52 -1.32 9.91
C PHE A 120 -13.67 -0.98 10.86
N LYS A 121 -14.88 -0.79 10.34
CA LYS A 121 -16.10 -0.57 11.12
C LYS A 121 -16.53 -1.81 11.90
#